data_AF-A0A0M5JBW8-F1
#
_entry.id   AF-A0A0M5JBW8-F1
#
_cell.length_a   1.000
_cell.length_b   1.000
_cell.length_c   1.000
_cell.angle_alpha   90.00
_cell.angle_beta   90.00
_cell.angle_gamma   90.00
#
_symmetry.space_group_name_H-M   'P 1'
#
loop_
_entity.id
_entity.type
_entity.pdbx_description
1 polymer ?
#
loop_
_entity_poly.entity_id
_entity_poly.type
_entity_poly.pdbx_seq_one_letter_code
_entity_poly.pdbx_strand_id
1 'polypeptide(L)'
;MLDLGYEQLAKIVYEKQHGISKDSVFSFKGYSLNVDEYLIAVSERGGARRILSLLKALPTTAGSMEMFLKGAISRIIEETITKNKNYYDYYKEKIRRVD
;
A
#
# COMPACT_ATOMS: atom_id res chain seq x y z
N MET A 1 -10.80 -4.17 15.99
CA MET A 1 -11.10 -2.73 15.91
C MET A 1 -10.12 -2.16 14.91
N LEU A 2 -10.59 -1.67 13.76
CA LEU A 2 -9.68 -1.07 12.78
C LEU A 2 -9.20 0.27 13.36
N ASP A 3 -7.91 0.57 13.17
CA ASP A 3 -7.26 1.78 13.69
C ASP A 3 -7.76 3.02 12.92
N LEU A 4 -7.91 4.15 13.61
CA LEU A 4 -8.26 5.46 13.03
C LEU A 4 -7.33 5.83 11.86
N GLY A 5 -6.08 5.36 11.89
CA GLY A 5 -5.11 5.51 10.81
C GLY A 5 -5.56 4.84 9.51
N TYR A 6 -6.06 3.61 9.58
CA TYR A 6 -6.53 2.85 8.42
C TYR A 6 -7.75 3.54 7.80
N GLU A 7 -8.74 3.93 8.61
CA GLU A 7 -9.97 4.53 8.10
C GLU A 7 -9.70 5.82 7.31
N GLN A 8 -8.75 6.64 7.76
CA GLN A 8 -8.35 7.86 7.06
C GLN A 8 -7.61 7.58 5.76
N LEU A 9 -6.74 6.56 5.73
CA LEU A 9 -6.05 6.13 4.52
C LEU A 9 -7.04 5.57 3.49
N ALA A 10 -7.88 4.64 3.93
CA ALA A 10 -8.92 4.01 3.11
C ALA A 10 -9.85 5.05 2.49
N LYS A 11 -10.25 6.05 3.28
CA LYS A 11 -11.06 7.17 2.79
C LYS A 11 -10.40 7.86 1.59
N ILE A 12 -9.14 8.28 1.72
CA ILE A 12 -8.46 8.99 0.62
C ILE A 12 -8.23 8.08 -0.59
N VAL A 13 -7.81 6.84 -0.37
CA VAL A 13 -7.43 5.94 -1.47
C VAL A 13 -8.64 5.44 -2.26
N TYR A 14 -9.76 5.16 -1.58
CA TYR A 14 -10.95 4.55 -2.19
C TYR A 14 -12.01 5.56 -2.62
N GLU A 15 -12.02 6.79 -2.11
CA GLU A 15 -13.00 7.80 -2.51
C GLU A 15 -12.86 8.21 -3.99
N LYS A 16 -13.97 8.69 -4.55
CA LYS A 16 -14.16 8.98 -6.00
C LYS A 16 -13.09 9.85 -6.65
N GLN A 17 -12.35 10.68 -5.90
CA GLN A 17 -11.27 11.51 -6.46
C GLN A 17 -10.09 10.67 -6.98
N HIS A 18 -9.85 9.50 -6.40
CA HIS A 18 -8.78 8.59 -6.83
C HIS A 18 -9.31 7.24 -7.32
N GLY A 19 -10.43 6.76 -6.78
CA GLY A 19 -11.20 5.65 -7.32
C GLY A 19 -10.47 4.30 -7.37
N ILE A 20 -9.46 4.09 -6.53
CA ILE A 20 -8.75 2.81 -6.47
C ILE A 20 -9.68 1.80 -5.77
N SER A 21 -9.84 0.62 -6.37
CA SER A 21 -10.63 -0.44 -5.75
C SER A 21 -9.90 -0.98 -4.52
N LYS A 22 -10.66 -1.34 -3.48
CA LYS A 22 -10.13 -2.09 -2.32
C LYS A 22 -9.47 -3.41 -2.76
N ASP A 23 -10.00 -4.02 -3.81
CA ASP A 23 -9.50 -5.27 -4.36
C ASP A 23 -8.35 -5.08 -5.37
N SER A 24 -7.93 -3.83 -5.62
CA SER A 24 -6.81 -3.57 -6.52
C SER A 24 -5.53 -4.25 -6.01
N VAL A 25 -4.81 -4.85 -6.95
CA VAL A 25 -3.56 -5.56 -6.70
C VAL A 25 -2.46 -4.95 -7.56
N PHE A 26 -1.28 -4.76 -6.97
CA PHE A 26 -0.09 -4.39 -7.72
C PHE A 26 0.97 -5.49 -7.61
N SER A 27 1.64 -5.75 -8.74
CA SER A 27 2.58 -6.85 -8.90
C SER A 27 3.98 -6.34 -9.22
N PHE A 28 4.99 -7.02 -8.69
CA PHE A 28 6.40 -6.76 -8.95
C PHE A 28 7.21 -8.07 -8.86
N LYS A 29 8.06 -8.34 -9.86
CA LYS A 29 8.95 -9.53 -9.92
C LYS A 29 8.24 -10.86 -9.63
N GLY A 30 7.02 -11.06 -10.13
CA GLY A 30 6.24 -12.29 -9.94
C GLY A 30 5.57 -12.43 -8.57
N TYR A 31 5.55 -11.37 -7.77
CA TYR A 31 4.80 -11.29 -6.53
C TYR A 31 3.79 -10.16 -6.59
N SER A 32 2.77 -10.22 -5.75
CA SER A 32 1.70 -9.24 -5.68
C SER A 32 1.33 -8.92 -4.24
N LEU A 33 0.81 -7.71 -4.04
CA LEU A 33 0.21 -7.26 -2.78
C LEU A 33 -1.06 -6.47 -3.09
N ASN A 34 -2.10 -6.73 -2.32
CA ASN A 34 -3.36 -6.01 -2.41
C ASN A 34 -3.23 -4.62 -1.74
N VAL A 35 -3.95 -3.63 -2.28
CA VAL A 35 -3.91 -2.25 -1.76
C VAL A 35 -4.42 -2.17 -0.32
N ASP A 36 -5.48 -2.88 0.06
CA ASP A 36 -5.99 -2.94 1.44
C ASP A 36 -4.95 -3.50 2.41
N GLU A 37 -4.29 -4.61 2.04
CA GLU A 37 -3.19 -5.19 2.84
C GLU A 37 -2.06 -4.19 3.06
N TYR A 38 -1.73 -3.38 2.04
CA TYR A 38 -0.78 -2.29 2.18
C TYR A 38 -1.27 -1.22 3.18
N LEU A 39 -2.52 -0.76 3.10
CA LEU A 39 -3.04 0.27 4.01
C LEU A 39 -3.12 -0.24 5.46
N ILE A 40 -3.55 -1.49 5.66
CA ILE A 40 -3.56 -2.16 6.97
C ILE A 40 -2.14 -2.18 7.54
N ALA A 41 -1.17 -2.64 6.74
CA ALA A 41 0.22 -2.72 7.17
C ALA A 41 0.84 -1.36 7.51
N VAL A 42 0.51 -0.32 6.75
CA VAL A 42 0.90 1.06 7.07
C VAL A 42 0.32 1.50 8.41
N SER A 43 -0.94 1.18 8.69
CA SER A 43 -1.58 1.55 9.96
C SER A 43 -0.97 0.81 11.14
N GLU A 44 -0.92 -0.52 11.09
CA GLU A 44 -0.40 -1.37 12.17
C GLU A 44 1.05 -1.05 12.55
N ARG A 45 1.84 -0.60 11.57
CA ARG A 45 3.25 -0.27 11.76
C ARG A 45 3.50 1.21 12.08
N GLY A 46 2.44 1.96 12.40
CA GLY A 46 2.53 3.37 12.82
C GLY A 46 2.87 4.36 11.70
N GLY A 47 2.79 3.94 10.44
CA GLY A 47 3.10 4.75 9.27
C GLY A 47 1.96 5.65 8.79
N ALA A 48 0.74 5.49 9.34
CA ALA A 48 -0.47 6.12 8.83
C ALA A 48 -0.36 7.64 8.69
N ARG A 49 0.13 8.36 9.72
CA ARG A 49 0.28 9.82 9.67
C ARG A 49 1.20 10.29 8.53
N ARG A 50 2.32 9.60 8.33
CA ARG A 50 3.29 9.94 7.28
C ARG A 50 2.70 9.70 5.89
N ILE A 51 2.09 8.54 5.67
CA ILE A 51 1.48 8.21 4.37
C ILE A 51 0.31 9.13 4.09
N LEU A 52 -0.55 9.41 5.07
CA LEU A 52 -1.66 10.36 4.93
C LEU A 52 -1.19 11.74 4.46
N SER A 53 -0.09 12.24 5.02
CA SER A 53 0.49 13.52 4.59
C SER A 53 0.98 13.48 3.15
N LEU A 54 1.57 12.37 2.70
CA LEU A 54 2.01 12.21 1.32
C LEU A 54 0.81 12.14 0.37
N LEU A 55 -0.21 11.35 0.71
CA LEU A 55 -1.41 11.20 -0.11
C LEU A 55 -2.15 12.53 -0.30
N LYS A 56 -2.28 13.34 0.76
CA LYS A 56 -2.90 14.68 0.68
C LYS A 56 -2.11 15.68 -0.17
N ALA A 57 -0.81 15.45 -0.34
CA ALA A 57 0.06 16.28 -1.16
C ALA A 57 0.19 15.76 -2.61
N LEU A 58 -0.42 14.62 -2.94
CA LEU A 58 -0.38 14.10 -4.30
C LEU A 58 -1.16 15.04 -5.25
N PRO A 59 -0.64 15.29 -6.46
CA PRO A 59 -1.42 15.95 -7.50
C PRO A 59 -2.72 15.19 -7.76
N THR A 60 -3.80 15.92 -8.03
CA THR A 60 -5.10 15.35 -8.42
C THR A 60 -5.15 14.92 -9.88
N THR A 61 -4.00 14.92 -10.57
CA THR A 61 -3.89 14.44 -11.95
C THR A 61 -4.19 12.94 -12.01
N ALA A 62 -4.83 12.51 -13.10
CA ALA A 62 -5.18 11.11 -13.31
C ALA A 62 -3.93 10.21 -13.17
N GLY A 63 -4.05 9.14 -12.39
CA GLY A 63 -2.98 8.14 -12.21
C GLY A 63 -1.93 8.44 -11.13
N SER A 64 -1.90 9.63 -10.52
CA SER A 64 -0.90 9.95 -9.48
C SER A 64 -0.99 9.05 -8.25
N MET A 65 -2.21 8.74 -7.78
CA MET A 65 -2.44 7.80 -6.69
C MET A 65 -1.99 6.38 -7.07
N GLU A 66 -2.33 5.93 -8.28
CA GLU A 66 -1.97 4.61 -8.76
C GLU A 66 -0.45 4.45 -8.86
N MET A 67 0.26 5.45 -9.39
CA MET A 67 1.72 5.48 -9.45
C MET A 67 2.35 5.45 -8.05
N PHE A 68 1.81 6.22 -7.11
CA PHE A 68 2.27 6.21 -5.73
C PHE A 68 2.15 4.82 -5.11
N LEU A 69 0.97 4.20 -5.21
CA LEU A 69 0.71 2.87 -4.66
C LEU A 69 1.57 1.80 -5.34
N LYS A 70 1.70 1.84 -6.68
CA LYS A 70 2.58 0.95 -7.44
C LYS A 70 4.03 1.04 -6.95
N GLY A 71 4.55 2.26 -6.76
CA GLY A 71 5.91 2.48 -6.26
C GLY A 71 6.09 1.96 -4.83
N ALA A 72 5.17 2.30 -3.93
CA ALA A 72 5.22 1.87 -2.53
C ALA A 72 5.15 0.34 -2.40
N ILE A 73 4.21 -0.31 -3.11
CA ILE A 73 4.04 -1.76 -3.08
C ILE A 73 5.23 -2.46 -3.75
N SER A 74 5.72 -1.98 -4.89
CA SER A 74 6.90 -2.57 -5.54
C SER A 74 8.12 -2.55 -4.62
N ARG A 75 8.32 -1.44 -3.89
CA ARG A 75 9.40 -1.32 -2.91
C ARG A 75 9.22 -2.31 -1.74
N ILE A 76 8.01 -2.45 -1.21
CA ILE A 76 7.71 -3.43 -0.15
C ILE A 76 8.00 -4.85 -0.62
N ILE A 77 7.53 -5.21 -1.82
CA ILE A 77 7.79 -6.52 -2.42
C ILE A 77 9.30 -6.74 -2.57
N GLU A 78 10.02 -5.78 -3.15
CA GLU A 78 11.47 -5.87 -3.35
C GLU A 78 12.24 -6.09 -2.05
N GLU A 79 11.92 -5.31 -1.02
CA GLU A 79 12.57 -5.43 0.29
C GLU A 79 12.21 -6.75 0.99
N THR A 80 11.01 -7.26 0.74
CA THR A 80 10.57 -8.56 1.26
C THR A 80 11.33 -9.70 0.57
N ILE A 81 11.41 -9.72 -0.76
CA ILE A 81 12.10 -10.82 -1.48
C ILE A 81 13.62 -10.81 -1.27
N THR A 82 14.22 -9.63 -1.01
CA THR A 82 15.65 -9.50 -0.66
C THR A 82 15.93 -9.79 0.82
N LYS A 83 14.92 -10.22 1.59
CA LYS A 83 15.01 -10.56 3.02
C LYS A 83 15.47 -9.39 3.91
N ASN A 84 15.12 -8.15 3.56
CA ASN A 84 15.29 -7.05 4.51
C ASN A 84 14.42 -7.32 5.74
N LYS A 85 15.05 -7.50 6.90
CA LYS A 85 14.38 -7.84 8.16
C LYS A 85 13.20 -6.94 8.51
N ASN A 86 13.29 -5.64 8.19
CA ASN A 86 12.22 -4.68 8.47
C ASN A 86 10.94 -4.96 7.66
N TYR A 87 11.03 -5.65 6.53
CA TYR A 87 9.89 -5.94 5.66
C TYR A 87 9.54 -7.43 5.68
N TYR A 88 10.56 -8.28 5.60
CA TYR A 88 10.44 -9.72 5.47
C TYR A 88 9.53 -10.34 6.53
N ASP A 89 9.79 -10.11 7.81
CA ASP A 89 9.07 -10.77 8.90
C ASP A 89 7.56 -10.48 8.87
N TYR A 90 7.19 -9.27 8.43
CA TYR A 90 5.79 -8.84 8.39
C TYR A 90 5.07 -9.23 7.10
N TYR A 91 5.75 -9.13 5.95
CA TYR A 91 5.13 -9.23 4.62
C TYR A 91 5.31 -10.59 3.93
N LYS A 92 6.20 -11.47 4.40
CA LYS A 92 6.47 -12.78 3.75
C LYS A 92 5.24 -13.66 3.53
N GLU A 93 4.22 -13.53 4.39
CA GLU A 93 2.94 -14.28 4.32
C GLU A 93 1.82 -13.49 3.64
N LYS A 94 2.03 -12.19 3.39
CA LYS A 94 1.03 -11.28 2.80
C LYS A 94 1.21 -11.09 1.30
N ILE A 95 2.46 -11.10 0.82
CA ILE A 95 2.73 -11.09 -0.62
C ILE A 95 2.41 -12.46 -1.22
N ARG A 96 1.83 -12.48 -2.42
CA ARG A 96 1.41 -13.70 -3.11
C ARG A 96 2.17 -13.86 -4.41
N ARG A 97 2.67 -15.06 -4.69
CA ARG A 97 3.26 -15.36 -6.01
C ARG A 97 2.16 -15.29 -7.07
N VAL A 98 2.48 -14.69 -8.21
CA VAL A 98 1.61 -14.63 -9.37
C VAL A 98 2.17 -15.65 -10.36
N ASP A 99 1.39 -16.67 -10.67
CA ASP A 99 1.71 -17.68 -11.68
C ASP A 99 1.44 -17.17 -13.09
#